data_AF-A0A7S6MZ80-F1
#
_entry.id   AF-A0A7S6MZ80-F1
#
_cell.length_a   1.000
_cell.length_b   1.000
_cell.length_c   1.000
_cell.angle_alpha   90.00
_cell.angle_beta   90.00
_cell.angle_gamma   90.00
#
_symmetry.space_group_name_H-M   'P 1'
#
loop_
_entity.id
_entity.type
_entity.pdbx_description
1 polymer ?
#
loop_
_entity_poly.entity_id
_entity_poly.type
_entity_poly.pdbx_seq_one_letter_code
_entity_poly.pdbx_strand_id
1 'polypeptide(L)'
;MNDLNSKLLLNVTLPGMIAGILELTGYFDDFIWLFWIAYWVFAGYVISRRLKKGQFLHGMIAGAGAYALAVAIKLLGYEMYIENSSAAMALISALPEDVNPRIYIASMGLIVSVISGTVTGFLTLAVSKLKG
;
A
#
# COMPACT_ATOMS: atom_id res chain seq x y z
N MET A 1 3.01 -26.16 -1.04
CA MET A 1 2.93 -24.70 -1.21
C MET A 1 1.48 -24.18 -1.08
N ASN A 2 0.60 -24.87 -0.31
CA ASN A 2 -0.86 -24.70 -0.42
C ASN A 2 -1.55 -24.09 0.82
N ASP A 3 -0.89 -23.24 1.59
CA ASP A 3 -1.55 -22.49 2.67
C ASP A 3 -1.52 -20.99 2.40
N LEU A 4 -1.95 -20.57 1.21
CA LEU A 4 -2.26 -19.16 0.98
C LEU A 4 -3.59 -18.88 1.69
N ASN A 5 -3.55 -18.28 2.87
CA ASN A 5 -4.76 -17.95 3.61
C ASN A 5 -5.43 -16.72 2.98
N SER A 6 -6.19 -16.93 1.90
CA SER A 6 -6.79 -15.87 1.09
C SER A 6 -7.72 -14.96 1.88
N LYS A 7 -8.45 -15.50 2.87
CA LYS A 7 -9.31 -14.69 3.75
C LYS A 7 -8.47 -13.74 4.62
N LEU A 8 -7.36 -14.22 5.16
CA LEU A 8 -6.43 -13.39 5.92
C LEU A 8 -5.82 -12.30 5.04
N LEU A 9 -5.31 -12.66 3.87
CA LEU A 9 -4.70 -11.71 2.93
C LEU A 9 -5.72 -10.64 2.54
N LEU A 10 -6.94 -11.03 2.17
CA LEU A 10 -7.98 -10.07 1.79
C LEU A 10 -8.28 -9.08 2.93
N ASN A 11 -8.46 -9.58 4.16
CA ASN A 11 -8.72 -8.72 5.31
C ASN A 11 -7.56 -7.76 5.63
N VAL A 12 -6.32 -8.20 5.44
CA VAL A 12 -5.13 -7.36 5.67
C VAL A 12 -4.88 -6.43 4.49
N THR A 13 -5.42 -6.69 3.30
CA THR A 13 -5.32 -5.82 2.12
C THR A 13 -6.36 -4.69 2.13
N LEU A 14 -7.55 -4.93 2.70
CA LEU A 14 -8.66 -3.96 2.75
C LEU A 14 -8.32 -2.56 3.30
N PRO A 15 -7.44 -2.38 4.31
CA PRO A 15 -7.03 -1.05 4.75
C PRO A 15 -6.42 -0.20 3.63
N GLY A 16 -5.81 -0.81 2.61
CA GLY A 16 -5.34 -0.09 1.42
C GLY A 16 -6.47 0.60 0.65
N MET A 17 -7.68 0.03 0.65
CA MET A 17 -8.86 0.66 0.05
C MET A 17 -9.22 1.95 0.79
N ILE A 18 -9.22 1.91 2.12
CA ILE A 18 -9.50 3.06 2.98
C ILE A 18 -8.44 4.14 2.74
N ALA A 19 -7.16 3.76 2.67
CA ALA A 19 -6.06 4.67 2.36
C ALA A 19 -6.29 5.39 1.02
N GLY A 20 -6.59 4.63 -0.04
CA GLY A 20 -6.84 5.19 -1.36
C GLY A 20 -7.99 6.19 -1.37
N ILE A 21 -9.10 5.88 -0.68
CA ILE A 21 -10.25 6.78 -0.55
C ILE A 21 -9.86 8.05 0.22
N LEU A 22 -9.12 7.91 1.33
CA LEU A 22 -8.64 9.06 2.10
C LEU A 22 -7.71 9.95 1.28
N GLU A 23 -6.84 9.36 0.46
CA GLU A 23 -5.95 10.11 -0.43
C GLU A 23 -6.72 10.89 -1.50
N LEU A 24 -7.90 10.44 -1.94
CA LEU A 24 -8.75 11.22 -2.86
C LEU A 24 -9.21 12.56 -2.26
N THR A 25 -9.26 12.66 -0.92
CA THR A 25 -9.77 13.86 -0.24
C THR A 25 -8.71 14.94 -0.05
N GLY A 26 -7.43 14.64 -0.25
CA GLY A 26 -6.30 15.57 -0.02
C GLY A 26 -6.06 15.99 1.45
N TYR A 27 -7.03 15.76 2.35
CA TYR A 27 -6.96 16.20 3.75
C TYR A 27 -5.79 15.57 4.54
N PHE A 28 -5.33 14.40 4.10
CA PHE A 28 -4.32 13.61 4.80
C PHE A 28 -2.96 13.57 4.08
N ASP A 29 -2.72 14.43 3.09
CA ASP A 29 -1.47 14.42 2.30
C ASP A 29 -0.21 14.39 3.17
N ASP A 30 -0.15 15.21 4.23
CA ASP A 30 1.01 15.30 5.12
C ASP A 30 1.15 14.13 6.10
N PHE A 31 0.09 13.36 6.32
CA PHE A 31 0.03 12.32 7.36
C PHE A 31 -0.18 10.91 6.80
N ILE A 32 -0.38 10.75 5.49
CA ILE A 32 -0.66 9.45 4.89
C ILE A 32 0.49 8.46 5.08
N TRP A 33 1.73 8.94 5.16
CA TRP A 33 2.90 8.11 5.45
C TRP A 33 2.82 7.44 6.83
N LEU A 34 2.23 8.11 7.83
CA LEU A 34 1.98 7.53 9.16
C LEU A 34 0.97 6.39 9.08
N PHE A 35 -0.07 6.53 8.26
CA PHE A 35 -1.03 5.47 8.00
C PHE A 35 -0.33 4.24 7.41
N TRP A 36 0.56 4.43 6.42
CA TRP A 36 1.30 3.31 5.81
C TRP A 36 2.24 2.62 6.80
N ILE A 37 2.94 3.37 7.66
CA ILE A 37 3.78 2.78 8.71
C ILE A 37 2.93 1.96 9.69
N ALA A 38 1.84 2.54 10.20
CA ALA A 38 0.93 1.86 11.11
C ALA A 38 0.35 0.60 10.48
N TYR A 39 -0.01 0.68 9.20
CA TYR A 39 -0.47 -0.43 8.40
C TYR A 39 0.57 -1.55 8.29
N TRP A 40 1.82 -1.23 7.91
CA TRP A 40 2.87 -2.24 7.76
C TRP A 40 3.16 -2.98 9.07
N VAL A 41 3.20 -2.26 10.19
CA VAL A 41 3.39 -2.86 11.53
C VAL A 41 2.19 -3.74 11.90
N PHE A 42 0.96 -3.24 11.72
CA PHE A 42 -0.26 -3.98 12.01
C PHE A 42 -0.37 -5.26 11.17
N ALA A 43 -0.18 -5.14 9.84
CA ALA A 43 -0.19 -6.25 8.91
C ALA A 43 0.86 -7.30 9.29
N GLY A 44 2.10 -6.86 9.54
CA GLY A 44 3.19 -7.75 9.98
C GLY A 44 2.86 -8.47 11.28
N TYR A 45 2.27 -7.78 12.25
CA TYR A 45 1.85 -8.38 13.52
C TYR A 45 0.75 -9.42 13.35
N VAL A 46 -0.33 -9.09 12.62
CA VAL A 46 -1.49 -9.97 12.42
C VAL A 46 -1.09 -11.22 11.63
N ILE A 47 -0.33 -11.05 10.54
CA ILE A 47 0.10 -12.18 9.70
C ILE A 47 1.03 -13.10 10.49
N SER A 48 2.01 -12.55 11.20
CA SER A 48 2.94 -13.36 12.01
C SER A 48 2.28 -14.04 13.21
N ARG A 49 1.11 -13.58 13.70
CA ARG A 49 0.34 -14.28 14.75
C ARG A 49 -0.45 -15.47 14.19
N ARG A 50 -0.87 -15.40 12.93
CA ARG A 50 -1.80 -16.38 12.34
C ARG A 50 -1.10 -17.44 11.48
N LEU A 51 0.10 -17.17 11.00
CA LEU A 51 0.84 -18.09 10.12
C LEU A 51 2.16 -18.53 10.74
N LYS A 52 2.42 -19.84 10.69
CA LYS A 52 3.69 -20.45 11.15
C LYS A 52 4.74 -20.57 10.04
N LYS A 53 4.34 -20.58 8.77
CA LYS A 53 5.22 -20.72 7.59
C LYS A 53 4.85 -19.67 6.55
N GLY A 54 5.80 -19.35 5.66
CA GLY A 54 5.56 -18.43 4.53
C GLY A 54 5.24 -16.99 4.94
N GLN A 55 5.66 -16.56 6.12
CA GLN A 55 5.36 -15.25 6.70
C GLN A 55 5.81 -14.08 5.81
N PHE A 56 7.02 -14.17 5.26
CA PHE A 56 7.53 -13.15 4.33
C PHE A 56 6.63 -12.99 3.11
N LEU A 57 6.32 -14.09 2.43
CA LEU A 57 5.53 -14.07 1.19
C LEU A 57 4.12 -13.53 1.43
N HIS A 58 3.49 -13.91 2.55
CA HIS A 58 2.18 -13.38 2.91
C HIS A 58 2.21 -11.89 3.25
N GLY A 59 3.21 -11.44 4.02
CA GLY A 59 3.42 -10.03 4.29
C GLY A 59 3.67 -9.23 3.00
N MET A 60 4.47 -9.80 2.08
CA MET A 60 4.77 -9.18 0.79
C MET A 60 3.54 -9.03 -0.08
N ILE A 61 2.75 -10.09 -0.23
CA ILE A 61 1.51 -10.06 -1.02
C ILE A 61 0.49 -9.09 -0.40
N ALA A 62 0.34 -9.10 0.93
CA ALA A 62 -0.59 -8.19 1.61
C ALA A 62 -0.19 -6.72 1.43
N GLY A 63 1.08 -6.39 1.70
CA GLY A 63 1.58 -5.01 1.59
C GLY A 63 1.56 -4.48 0.15
N ALA A 64 1.94 -5.32 -0.82
CA ALA A 64 1.85 -4.96 -2.23
C ALA A 64 0.41 -4.81 -2.69
N GLY A 65 -0.46 -5.76 -2.30
CA GLY A 65 -1.89 -5.70 -2.63
C GLY A 65 -2.58 -4.47 -2.06
N ALA A 66 -2.28 -4.09 -0.82
CA ALA A 66 -2.89 -2.92 -0.19
C ALA A 66 -2.49 -1.62 -0.90
N TYR A 67 -1.21 -1.48 -1.23
CA TYR A 67 -0.74 -0.28 -1.93
C TYR A 67 -1.24 -0.24 -3.38
N ALA A 68 -1.21 -1.38 -4.09
CA ALA A 68 -1.76 -1.48 -5.44
C ALA A 68 -3.26 -1.14 -5.48
N LEU A 69 -4.02 -1.56 -4.46
CA LEU A 69 -5.44 -1.21 -4.32
C LEU A 69 -5.64 0.29 -4.07
N ALA A 70 -4.82 0.91 -3.21
CA ALA A 70 -4.87 2.36 -2.99
C ALA A 70 -4.58 3.13 -4.29
N VAL A 71 -3.58 2.71 -5.06
CA VAL A 71 -3.26 3.31 -6.36
C VAL A 71 -4.40 3.11 -7.36
N ALA A 72 -5.01 1.92 -7.41
CA ALA A 72 -6.15 1.67 -8.28
C ALA A 72 -7.31 2.64 -7.98
N ILE A 73 -7.59 2.91 -6.71
CA ILE A 73 -8.60 3.89 -6.30
C ILE A 73 -8.21 5.30 -6.71
N LYS A 74 -6.95 5.69 -6.52
CA LYS A 74 -6.43 6.99 -6.99
C LYS A 74 -6.58 7.15 -8.50
N LEU A 75 -6.34 6.10 -9.28
CA LEU A 75 -6.52 6.14 -10.74
C LEU A 75 -7.99 6.19 -11.16
N LEU A 76 -8.88 5.49 -10.45
CA LEU A 76 -10.32 5.54 -10.69
C LEU A 76 -10.92 6.91 -10.31
N GLY A 77 -10.46 7.48 -9.20
CA GLY A 77 -10.84 8.81 -8.72
C GLY A 77 -9.89 9.91 -9.15
N TYR A 78 -9.20 9.76 -10.29
CA TYR A 78 -8.05 10.61 -10.65
C TYR A 78 -8.38 12.11 -10.65
N GLU A 79 -9.51 12.53 -11.22
CA GLU A 79 -9.90 13.95 -11.23
C GLU A 79 -10.05 14.50 -9.81
N MET A 80 -10.76 13.78 -8.94
CA MET A 80 -10.92 14.14 -7.53
C MET A 80 -9.58 14.16 -6.79
N TYR A 81 -8.70 13.21 -7.10
CA TYR A 81 -7.38 13.13 -6.50
C TYR A 81 -6.53 14.36 -6.82
N ILE A 82 -6.47 14.78 -8.09
CA ILE A 82 -5.68 15.95 -8.49
C ILE A 82 -6.31 17.27 -8.05
N GLU A 83 -7.64 17.37 -8.01
CA GLU A 83 -8.33 18.59 -7.58
C GLU A 83 -8.13 18.86 -6.07
N ASN A 84 -8.04 17.80 -5.26
CA ASN A 84 -7.98 17.94 -3.79
C ASN A 84 -6.57 17.78 -3.21
N SER A 85 -5.66 17.05 -3.86
CA SER A 85 -4.32 16.79 -3.33
C SER A 85 -3.30 17.81 -3.83
N SER A 86 -2.86 18.68 -2.92
CA SER A 86 -1.78 19.64 -3.18
C SER A 86 -0.47 18.94 -3.55
N ALA A 87 -0.20 17.77 -2.93
CA ALA A 87 0.97 16.96 -3.23
C ALA A 87 0.89 16.35 -4.65
N ALA A 88 -0.28 15.89 -5.07
CA ALA A 88 -0.49 15.38 -6.43
C ALA A 88 -0.30 16.48 -7.48
N MET A 89 -0.84 17.68 -7.24
CA MET A 89 -0.67 18.80 -8.16
C MET A 89 0.79 19.25 -8.28
N ALA A 90 1.52 19.30 -7.16
CA ALA A 90 2.95 19.59 -7.17
C ALA A 90 3.73 18.54 -7.97
N LEU A 91 3.37 17.25 -7.82
CA LEU A 91 3.99 16.16 -8.57
C LEU A 91 3.72 16.27 -10.07
N ILE A 92 2.47 16.52 -10.46
CA ILE A 92 2.05 16.56 -11.87
C ILE A 92 2.61 17.78 -12.58
N SER A 93 2.63 18.94 -11.92
CA SER A 93 3.22 20.17 -12.49
C SER A 93 4.74 20.07 -12.69
N ALA A 94 5.41 19.15 -11.98
CA ALA A 94 6.83 18.87 -12.17
C ALA A 94 7.11 17.83 -13.27
N LEU A 95 6.07 17.21 -13.87
CA LEU A 95 6.26 16.25 -14.96
C LEU A 95 6.56 16.97 -16.28
N PRO A 96 7.40 16.38 -17.15
CA PRO A 96 7.53 16.82 -18.54
C PRO A 96 6.18 16.80 -19.26
N GLU A 97 5.95 17.75 -20.18
CA GLU A 97 4.67 17.91 -20.89
C GLU A 97 4.24 16.67 -21.71
N ASP A 98 5.20 15.84 -22.11
CA ASP A 98 4.99 14.61 -22.88
C ASP A 98 4.64 13.39 -22.01
N VAL A 99 4.70 13.52 -20.67
CA VAL A 99 4.42 12.42 -19.74
C VAL A 99 2.95 12.45 -19.34
N ASN A 100 2.24 11.35 -19.62
CA ASN A 100 0.87 11.17 -19.13
C ASN A 100 0.85 10.94 -17.61
N PRO A 101 0.23 11.82 -16.81
CA PRO A 101 0.24 11.72 -15.36
C PRO A 101 -0.37 10.43 -14.80
N ARG A 102 -1.40 9.89 -15.44
CA ARG A 102 -2.05 8.64 -15.00
C ARG A 102 -1.12 7.45 -15.18
N ILE A 103 -0.37 7.41 -16.30
CA ILE A 103 0.65 6.38 -16.54
C ILE A 103 1.75 6.52 -15.50
N TYR A 104 2.21 7.74 -15.23
CA TYR A 104 3.23 8.00 -14.21
C TYR A 104 2.79 7.49 -12.82
N ILE A 105 1.58 7.83 -12.37
CA ILE A 105 1.02 7.37 -11.09
C ILE A 105 0.90 5.84 -11.06
N ALA A 106 0.44 5.22 -12.16
CA ALA A 106 0.34 3.76 -12.24
C ALA A 106 1.71 3.08 -12.14
N SER A 107 2.71 3.57 -12.88
CA SER A 107 4.07 3.04 -12.88
C SER A 107 4.76 3.22 -11.52
N MET A 108 4.68 4.41 -10.94
CA MET A 108 5.18 4.67 -9.59
C MET A 108 4.45 3.83 -8.56
N GLY A 109 3.14 3.68 -8.71
CA GLY A 109 2.31 2.83 -7.86
C GLY A 109 2.75 1.37 -7.86
N LEU A 110 3.09 0.82 -9.03
CA LEU A 110 3.66 -0.53 -9.14
C LEU A 110 5.00 -0.65 -8.40
N ILE A 111 5.92 0.28 -8.62
CA ILE A 111 7.24 0.28 -7.95
C ILE A 111 7.06 0.35 -6.42
N VAL A 112 6.26 1.30 -5.94
CA VAL A 112 6.04 1.49 -4.50
C VAL A 112 5.25 0.33 -3.91
N SER A 113 4.35 -0.32 -4.67
CA SER A 113 3.65 -1.53 -4.20
C SER A 113 4.62 -2.66 -3.91
N VAL A 114 5.62 -2.89 -4.78
CA VAL A 114 6.63 -3.92 -4.56
C VAL A 114 7.45 -3.59 -3.31
N ILE A 115 7.90 -2.34 -3.16
CA ILE A 115 8.67 -1.90 -1.99
C ILE A 115 7.84 -2.05 -0.70
N SER A 116 6.61 -1.56 -0.69
CA SER A 116 5.65 -1.68 0.42
C SER A 116 5.44 -3.15 0.82
N GLY A 117 5.26 -4.02 -0.18
CA GLY A 117 5.21 -5.46 0.02
C GLY A 117 6.48 -5.97 0.70
N THR A 118 7.65 -5.70 0.13
CA THR A 118 8.93 -6.15 0.68
C THR A 118 9.13 -5.69 2.14
N VAL A 119 8.84 -4.43 2.45
CA VAL A 119 8.89 -3.87 3.81
C VAL A 119 7.95 -4.64 4.74
N THR A 120 6.71 -4.86 4.33
CA THR A 120 5.72 -5.62 5.12
C THR A 120 6.15 -7.06 5.32
N GLY A 121 6.72 -7.70 4.30
CA GLY A 121 7.27 -9.06 4.37
C GLY A 121 8.39 -9.17 5.40
N PHE A 122 9.35 -8.24 5.40
CA PHE A 122 10.43 -8.20 6.37
C PHE A 122 9.94 -7.91 7.79
N LEU A 123 9.01 -6.97 7.96
CA LEU A 123 8.40 -6.72 9.27
C LEU A 123 7.66 -7.95 9.81
N THR A 124 6.95 -8.67 8.94
CA THR A 124 6.29 -9.93 9.32
C THR A 124 7.29 -10.96 9.84
N LEU A 125 8.44 -11.10 9.17
CA LEU A 125 9.54 -11.97 9.61
C LEU A 125 10.19 -11.50 10.92
N ALA A 126 10.40 -10.20 11.08
CA ALA A 126 10.99 -9.65 12.30
C ALA A 126 10.08 -9.91 13.50
N VAL A 127 8.79 -9.61 13.36
CA VAL A 127 7.80 -9.79 14.43
C VAL A 127 7.57 -11.27 14.75
N SER A 128 7.75 -12.18 13.79
CA SER A 128 7.64 -13.61 14.07
C SER A 128 8.82 -14.15 14.88
N LYS A 129 10.02 -13.61 14.66
CA LYS A 129 11.22 -13.97 15.44
C LYS A 129 11.15 -13.50 16.89
N LEU A 130 10.46 -12.38 17.17
CA LEU A 130 10.23 -11.88 18.53
C LEU A 130 9.23 -12.73 19.34
N LYS A 131 8.57 -13.70 18.72
CA LYS A 131 7.61 -14.61 19.36
C LYS A 131 8.21 -15.97 19.71
N GLY A 132 9.42 -16.26 19.22
CA GLY A 132 10.21 -17.43 19.60
C GLY A 132 11.00 -17.14 20.85
#